data_AF-A0A7V8NRQ4-F1
#
_entry.id   AF-A0A7V8NRQ4-F1
#
_cell.length_a   1.000
_cell.length_b   1.000
_cell.length_c   1.000
_cell.angle_alpha   90.00
_cell.angle_beta   90.00
_cell.angle_gamma   90.00
#
_symmetry.space_group_name_H-M   'P 1'
#
loop_
_entity.id
_entity.type
_entity.pdbx_description
1 polymer ?
#
loop_
_entity_poly.entity_id
_entity_poly.type
_entity_poly.pdbx_seq_one_letter_code
_entity_poly.pdbx_strand_id
1 'polypeptide(L)'
;MGNRIAGAGENPFIVTSSLTKVYGLSGLRCGWILAAPGLARRMWLLNDLFAATGAHPAERLSVVALDHLEQFRERARALLTANRIVLDAFLDSRRDIECFRPPAGTVVFPRLRLGLAHRDPEVFFKLLREKYETTVVPGSFFEMPRHFRIGIGGDTATLRGGLERLGAALDAFAKRESV
;
A
#
# COMPACT_ATOMS: atom_id res chain seq x y z
N MET A 1 -5.24 29.31 -21.92
CA MET A 1 -4.22 28.34 -22.38
C MET A 1 -4.18 27.20 -21.36
N GLY A 2 -4.44 25.96 -21.76
CA GLY A 2 -4.22 24.78 -20.91
C GLY A 2 -5.47 23.96 -20.52
N ASN A 3 -6.21 23.42 -21.48
CA ASN A 3 -7.32 22.47 -21.20
C ASN A 3 -7.09 21.05 -21.75
N ARG A 4 -5.90 20.73 -22.28
CA ARG A 4 -5.61 19.38 -22.79
C ARG A 4 -4.23 18.91 -22.34
N ILE A 5 -4.20 17.75 -21.69
CA ILE A 5 -2.98 17.04 -21.24
C ILE A 5 -2.16 16.58 -22.46
N ALA A 6 -2.82 16.29 -23.59
CA ALA A 6 -2.20 15.90 -24.85
C ALA A 6 -2.61 16.82 -26.00
N GLY A 7 -1.77 16.94 -27.03
CA GLY A 7 -2.10 17.67 -28.26
C GLY A 7 -3.29 17.09 -29.00
N ALA A 8 -3.87 17.85 -29.93
CA ALA A 8 -4.91 17.30 -30.82
C ALA A 8 -4.32 16.14 -31.65
N GLY A 9 -4.91 14.95 -31.53
CA GLY A 9 -4.42 13.73 -32.19
C GLY A 9 -3.35 12.94 -31.41
N GLU A 10 -2.92 13.42 -30.25
CA GLU A 10 -1.93 12.73 -29.41
C GLU A 10 -2.64 11.84 -28.37
N ASN A 11 -2.14 10.62 -28.16
CA ASN A 11 -2.69 9.69 -27.17
C ASN A 11 -2.47 10.25 -25.74
N PRO A 12 -3.53 10.50 -24.95
CA PRO A 12 -3.42 11.07 -23.60
C PRO A 12 -3.09 10.03 -22.52
N PHE A 13 -2.92 8.74 -22.88
CA PHE A 13 -2.68 7.70 -21.90
C PHE A 13 -1.27 7.77 -21.31
N ILE A 14 -1.20 7.74 -19.98
CA ILE A 14 0.04 7.80 -19.20
C ILE A 14 0.03 6.60 -18.25
N VAL A 15 1.05 5.75 -18.36
CA VAL A 15 1.28 4.66 -17.39
C VAL A 15 2.44 5.06 -16.50
N THR A 16 2.26 4.93 -15.20
CA THR A 16 3.35 5.05 -14.23
C THR A 16 3.59 3.71 -13.56
N SER A 17 4.85 3.37 -13.31
CA SER A 17 5.20 2.17 -12.57
C SER A 17 6.57 2.32 -11.90
N SER A 18 6.92 1.39 -11.03
CA SER A 18 8.18 1.45 -10.27
C SER A 18 8.65 0.10 -9.78
N LEU A 19 9.94 0.03 -9.43
CA LEU A 19 10.53 -1.12 -8.73
C LEU A 19 10.16 -1.18 -7.23
N THR A 20 9.39 -0.21 -6.71
CA THR A 20 9.20 -0.02 -5.27
C THR A 20 8.24 -1.03 -4.63
N LYS A 21 7.12 -1.35 -5.27
CA LYS A 21 6.02 -2.10 -4.63
C LYS A 21 6.16 -3.61 -4.84
N VAL A 22 5.71 -4.09 -6.00
CA VAL A 22 5.67 -5.53 -6.31
C VAL A 22 7.07 -6.14 -6.30
N TYR A 23 8.09 -5.39 -6.73
CA TYR A 23 9.45 -5.91 -6.84
C TYR A 23 10.27 -5.77 -5.54
N GLY A 24 9.78 -4.99 -4.57
CA GLY A 24 10.42 -4.83 -3.26
C GLY A 24 11.75 -4.06 -3.27
N LEU A 25 12.09 -3.37 -4.37
CA LEU A 25 13.34 -2.64 -4.55
C LEU A 25 13.14 -1.15 -4.29
N SER A 26 12.47 -0.82 -3.19
CA SER A 26 12.17 0.56 -2.82
C SER A 26 13.42 1.42 -2.68
N GLY A 27 14.54 0.85 -2.22
CA GLY A 27 15.82 1.55 -2.07
C GLY A 27 16.44 2.05 -3.37
N LEU A 28 16.11 1.44 -4.53
CA LEU A 28 16.65 1.87 -5.83
C LEU A 28 16.05 3.18 -6.34
N ARG A 29 14.93 3.62 -5.77
CA ARG A 29 14.19 4.83 -6.20
C ARG A 29 13.89 4.90 -7.69
N CYS A 30 13.73 3.74 -8.35
CA CYS A 30 13.47 3.66 -9.78
C CYS A 30 11.97 3.56 -10.09
N GLY A 31 11.49 4.53 -10.86
CA GLY A 31 10.16 4.56 -11.45
C GLY A 31 10.24 5.05 -12.89
N TRP A 32 9.19 4.81 -13.66
CA TRP A 32 9.13 5.19 -15.06
C TRP A 32 7.72 5.61 -15.48
N ILE A 33 7.68 6.33 -16.59
CA ILE A 33 6.46 6.77 -17.25
C ILE A 33 6.49 6.23 -18.68
N LEU A 34 5.39 5.63 -19.14
CA LEU A 34 5.15 5.31 -20.55
C LEU A 34 4.02 6.21 -21.06
N ALA A 35 4.31 6.96 -22.12
CA ALA A 35 3.38 7.93 -22.72
C ALA A 35 3.70 8.12 -24.21
N ALA A 36 2.85 8.84 -24.95
CA ALA A 36 3.14 9.25 -26.32
C ALA A 36 4.47 10.05 -26.39
N PRO A 37 5.28 9.92 -27.45
CA PRO A 37 6.62 10.52 -27.50
C PRO A 37 6.68 12.04 -27.22
N GLY A 38 5.72 12.81 -27.75
CA GLY A 38 5.63 14.24 -27.51
C GLY A 38 5.37 14.56 -26.03
N LEU A 39 4.41 13.87 -25.43
CA LEU A 39 4.06 13.97 -24.02
C LEU A 39 5.21 13.52 -23.10
N ALA A 40 5.86 12.39 -23.40
CA ALA A 40 7.01 11.89 -22.66
C ALA A 40 8.18 12.88 -22.67
N ARG A 41 8.47 13.50 -23.83
CA ARG A 41 9.50 14.53 -23.93
C ARG A 41 9.17 15.76 -23.08
N ARG A 42 7.92 16.23 -23.09
CA ARG A 42 7.48 17.35 -22.24
C ARG A 42 7.64 17.03 -20.75
N MET A 43 7.30 15.81 -20.34
CA MET A 43 7.49 15.36 -18.95
C MET A 43 8.97 15.28 -18.57
N TRP A 44 9.82 14.77 -19.46
CA TRP A 44 11.26 14.70 -19.23
C TRP A 44 11.89 16.07 -19.03
N LEU A 45 11.47 17.08 -19.82
CA LEU A 45 11.94 18.46 -19.64
C LEU A 45 11.57 19.07 -18.28
N LEU A 46 10.51 18.58 -17.61
CA LEU A 46 10.20 19.01 -16.23
C LEU A 46 11.23 18.46 -15.24
N ASN A 47 11.87 17.34 -15.55
CA ASN A 47 12.88 16.75 -14.68
C ASN A 47 14.09 17.68 -14.51
N ASP A 48 14.43 18.47 -15.53
CA ASP A 48 15.50 19.49 -15.46
C ASP A 48 15.20 20.59 -14.43
N LEU A 49 13.92 20.78 -14.06
CA LEU A 49 13.48 21.76 -13.06
C LEU A 49 13.31 21.16 -11.66
N PHE A 50 12.79 19.93 -11.58
CA PHE A 50 12.39 19.31 -10.31
C PHE A 50 13.40 18.34 -9.73
N ALA A 51 14.34 17.84 -10.54
CA ALA A 51 15.24 16.78 -10.14
C ALA A 51 16.69 17.11 -10.49
N ALA A 52 17.60 16.54 -9.70
CA ALA A 52 19.01 16.46 -10.04
C ALA A 52 19.28 15.16 -10.82
N THR A 53 20.54 14.96 -11.20
CA THR A 53 21.00 13.69 -11.77
C THR A 53 20.73 12.54 -10.79
N GLY A 54 20.13 11.45 -11.28
CA GLY A 54 19.88 10.26 -10.48
C GLY A 54 21.17 9.63 -9.95
N ALA A 55 21.07 8.89 -8.84
CA ALA A 55 22.21 8.16 -8.29
C ALA A 55 22.63 7.05 -9.27
N HIS A 56 23.77 7.24 -9.94
CA HIS A 56 24.24 6.32 -10.98
C HIS A 56 24.33 4.84 -10.55
N PRO A 57 24.79 4.50 -9.32
CA PRO A 57 24.77 3.11 -8.85
C PRO A 57 23.35 2.53 -8.76
N ALA A 58 22.37 3.33 -8.30
CA ALA A 58 20.99 2.88 -8.20
C ALA A 58 20.35 2.67 -9.58
N GLU A 59 20.67 3.54 -10.54
CA GLU A 59 20.25 3.38 -11.94
C GLU A 59 20.81 2.09 -12.55
N ARG A 60 22.11 1.83 -12.39
CA ARG A 60 22.76 0.60 -12.89
C ARG A 60 22.14 -0.66 -12.28
N LEU A 61 21.91 -0.67 -10.97
CA LEU A 61 21.21 -1.78 -10.30
C LEU A 61 19.76 -1.93 -10.75
N SER A 62 19.11 -0.83 -11.12
CA SER A 62 17.73 -0.86 -11.65
C SER A 62 17.67 -1.51 -13.02
N VAL A 63 18.65 -1.23 -13.89
CA VAL A 63 18.77 -1.92 -15.20
C VAL A 63 18.92 -3.42 -15.00
N VAL A 64 19.84 -3.84 -14.11
CA VAL A 64 20.01 -5.27 -13.77
C VAL A 64 18.71 -5.86 -13.23
N ALA A 65 17.99 -5.15 -12.35
CA ALA A 65 16.72 -5.63 -11.83
C ALA A 65 15.64 -5.78 -12.92
N LEU A 66 15.62 -4.90 -13.93
CA LEU A 66 14.70 -4.97 -15.06
C LEU A 66 14.92 -6.23 -15.91
N ASP A 67 16.16 -6.72 -16.01
CA ASP A 67 16.49 -7.98 -16.69
C ASP A 67 16.06 -9.23 -15.90
N HIS A 68 15.75 -9.07 -14.61
CA HIS A 68 15.40 -10.17 -13.70
C HIS A 68 14.03 -10.03 -13.03
N LEU A 69 13.12 -9.22 -13.60
CA LEU A 69 11.82 -8.91 -12.96
C LEU A 69 11.00 -10.14 -12.59
N GLU A 70 11.05 -11.20 -13.39
CA GLU A 70 10.24 -12.39 -13.11
C GLU A 70 10.66 -13.08 -11.81
N GLN A 71 11.94 -13.08 -11.46
CA GLN A 71 12.42 -13.65 -10.20
C GLN A 71 11.87 -12.87 -8.99
N PHE A 72 11.85 -11.53 -9.08
CA PHE A 72 11.25 -10.69 -8.04
C PHE A 72 9.73 -10.88 -7.95
N ARG A 73 9.05 -11.08 -9.10
CA ARG A 73 7.61 -11.33 -9.15
C ARG A 73 7.24 -12.65 -8.52
N GLU A 74 7.94 -13.73 -8.85
CA GLU A 74 7.70 -15.05 -8.27
C GLU A 74 7.89 -15.03 -6.75
N ARG A 75 8.98 -14.41 -6.28
CA ARG A 75 9.20 -14.20 -4.84
C ARG A 75 8.04 -13.43 -4.19
N ALA A 76 7.57 -12.34 -4.82
CA ALA A 76 6.47 -11.53 -4.30
C ALA A 76 5.14 -12.28 -4.32
N ARG A 77 4.85 -13.06 -5.37
CA ARG A 77 3.65 -13.91 -5.48
C ARG A 77 3.63 -14.95 -4.37
N ALA A 78 4.75 -15.66 -4.15
CA ALA A 78 4.84 -16.65 -3.07
C ALA A 78 4.56 -16.03 -1.70
N LEU A 79 5.21 -14.90 -1.40
CA LEU A 79 5.01 -14.17 -0.15
C LEU A 79 3.56 -13.71 0.04
N LEU A 80 2.98 -13.07 -0.98
CA LEU A 80 1.62 -12.54 -0.91
C LEU A 80 0.58 -13.67 -0.81
N THR A 81 0.79 -14.80 -1.47
CA THR A 81 -0.08 -15.98 -1.35
C THR A 81 -0.08 -16.51 0.08
N ALA A 82 1.09 -16.68 0.70
CA ALA A 82 1.18 -17.11 2.10
C ALA A 82 0.51 -16.10 3.05
N ASN A 83 0.78 -14.81 2.86
CA ASN A 83 0.24 -13.74 3.69
C ASN A 83 -1.28 -13.57 3.54
N ARG A 84 -1.84 -13.85 2.35
CA ARG A 84 -3.29 -13.84 2.12
C ARG A 84 -3.98 -14.92 2.94
N ILE A 85 -3.42 -16.13 3.01
CA ILE A 85 -3.99 -17.21 3.84
C ILE A 85 -4.09 -16.77 5.31
N VAL A 86 -3.02 -16.13 5.83
CA VAL A 86 -3.01 -15.62 7.22
C VAL A 86 -4.02 -14.49 7.41
N LEU A 87 -4.05 -13.54 6.48
CA LEU A 87 -5.00 -12.43 6.52
C LEU A 87 -6.45 -12.91 6.45
N ASP A 88 -6.76 -13.81 5.53
CA ASP A 88 -8.12 -14.29 5.30
C ASP A 88 -8.64 -15.06 6.51
N ALA A 89 -7.82 -15.92 7.11
CA ALA A 89 -8.15 -16.58 8.37
C ALA A 89 -8.42 -15.59 9.51
N PHE A 90 -7.63 -14.51 9.60
CA PHE A 90 -7.91 -13.43 10.55
C PHE A 90 -9.24 -12.74 10.24
N LEU A 91 -9.47 -12.33 8.99
CA LEU A 91 -10.71 -11.63 8.59
C LEU A 91 -11.96 -12.49 8.80
N ASP A 92 -11.90 -13.79 8.51
CA ASP A 92 -13.01 -14.72 8.72
C ASP A 92 -13.32 -14.94 10.21
N SER A 93 -12.33 -14.77 11.09
CA SER A 93 -12.54 -14.86 12.54
C SER A 93 -13.24 -13.64 13.14
N ARG A 94 -13.39 -12.54 12.39
CA ARG A 94 -13.88 -11.24 12.90
C ARG A 94 -15.26 -10.90 12.35
N ARG A 95 -16.13 -10.41 13.23
CA ARG A 95 -17.46 -9.88 12.86
C ARG A 95 -17.57 -8.37 13.04
N ASP A 96 -16.59 -7.75 13.68
CA ASP A 96 -16.49 -6.35 14.04
C ASP A 96 -15.74 -5.48 13.01
N ILE A 97 -15.18 -6.13 11.98
CA ILE A 97 -14.62 -5.47 10.81
C ILE A 97 -15.21 -6.03 9.51
N GLU A 98 -15.24 -5.19 8.48
CA GLU A 98 -15.56 -5.58 7.11
C GLU A 98 -14.38 -5.29 6.21
N CYS A 99 -14.08 -6.16 5.26
CA CYS A 99 -12.99 -5.93 4.33
C CYS A 99 -13.33 -6.48 2.95
N PHE A 100 -13.18 -5.65 1.93
CA PHE A 100 -13.10 -6.15 0.55
C PHE A 100 -11.77 -6.91 0.37
N ARG A 101 -11.83 -8.08 -0.27
CA ARG A 101 -10.66 -8.91 -0.55
C ARG A 101 -10.22 -8.72 -2.01
N PRO A 102 -9.19 -7.88 -2.28
CA PRO A 102 -8.79 -7.62 -3.65
C PRO A 102 -8.09 -8.85 -4.25
N PRO A 103 -8.38 -9.20 -5.52
CA PRO A 103 -7.79 -10.38 -6.17
C PRO A 103 -6.27 -10.25 -6.38
N ALA A 104 -5.73 -9.03 -6.36
CA ALA A 104 -4.30 -8.73 -6.43
C ALA A 104 -3.95 -7.54 -5.53
N GLY A 105 -2.66 -7.33 -5.26
CA GLY A 105 -2.16 -6.18 -4.50
C GLY A 105 -1.58 -6.55 -3.14
N THR A 106 -0.93 -5.57 -2.52
CA THR A 106 -0.12 -5.74 -1.29
C THR A 106 -0.75 -5.11 -0.05
N VAL A 107 -1.98 -4.62 -0.16
CA VAL A 107 -2.70 -3.94 0.92
C VAL A 107 -4.16 -4.34 0.93
N VAL A 108 -4.78 -4.28 2.10
CA VAL A 108 -6.24 -4.32 2.27
C VAL A 108 -6.69 -3.14 3.10
N PHE A 109 -7.99 -2.82 3.03
CA PHE A 109 -8.55 -1.63 3.66
C PHE A 109 -9.82 -1.98 4.48
N PRO A 110 -9.67 -2.63 5.65
CA PRO A 110 -10.82 -2.97 6.48
C PRO A 110 -11.51 -1.73 7.05
N ARG A 111 -12.78 -1.89 7.40
CA ARG A 111 -13.68 -0.91 8.01
C ARG A 111 -14.17 -1.41 9.37
N LEU A 112 -14.10 -0.58 10.41
CA LEU A 112 -14.71 -0.86 11.71
C LEU A 112 -16.25 -0.78 11.64
N ARG A 113 -16.96 -1.82 12.10
CA ARG A 113 -18.44 -1.90 12.07
C ARG A 113 -19.13 -1.03 13.13
N LEU A 114 -20.43 -0.74 12.91
CA LEU A 114 -21.24 0.23 13.66
C LEU A 114 -21.60 -0.13 15.10
N GLY A 115 -21.17 -1.29 15.61
CA GLY A 115 -21.27 -1.57 17.03
C GLY A 115 -20.41 -0.65 17.90
N LEU A 116 -19.40 0.03 17.32
CA LEU A 116 -18.45 0.93 17.99
C LEU A 116 -18.70 2.43 17.67
N ALA A 117 -19.90 2.76 17.16
CA ALA A 117 -20.17 4.04 16.47
C ALA A 117 -20.09 5.31 17.34
N HIS A 118 -20.06 5.17 18.67
CA HIS A 118 -19.93 6.31 19.59
C HIS A 118 -18.48 6.64 19.97
N ARG A 119 -17.49 5.89 19.46
CA ARG A 119 -16.07 6.15 19.74
C ARG A 119 -15.34 6.58 18.48
N ASP A 120 -14.54 7.61 18.66
CA ASP A 120 -13.60 8.08 17.66
C ASP A 120 -12.63 6.94 17.26
N PRO A 121 -12.58 6.52 15.97
CA PRO A 121 -11.63 5.53 15.47
C PRO A 121 -10.17 5.83 15.81
N GLU A 122 -9.80 7.10 15.98
CA GLU A 122 -8.44 7.50 16.38
C GLU A 122 -8.07 6.94 17.77
N VAL A 123 -9.05 6.76 18.67
CA VAL A 123 -8.82 6.11 19.97
C VAL A 123 -8.39 4.66 19.79
N PHE A 124 -8.97 3.96 18.82
CA PHE A 124 -8.57 2.58 18.49
C PHE A 124 -7.16 2.55 17.90
N PHE A 125 -6.84 3.43 16.94
CA PHE A 125 -5.49 3.47 16.34
C PHE A 125 -4.42 3.84 17.36
N LYS A 126 -4.73 4.77 18.28
CA LYS A 126 -3.86 5.12 19.41
C LYS A 126 -3.67 3.93 20.35
N LEU A 127 -4.75 3.23 20.73
CA LEU A 127 -4.68 2.02 21.56
C LEU A 127 -3.79 0.94 20.93
N LEU A 128 -4.00 0.67 19.64
CA LEU A 128 -3.24 -0.34 18.89
C LEU A 128 -1.74 0.00 18.87
N ARG A 129 -1.40 1.27 18.67
CA ARG A 129 -0.02 1.74 18.64
C ARG A 129 0.64 1.73 20.02
N GLU A 130 0.00 2.33 21.01
CA GLU A 130 0.62 2.59 22.32
C GLU A 130 0.64 1.36 23.22
N LYS A 131 -0.44 0.55 23.21
CA LYS A 131 -0.56 -0.62 24.10
C LYS A 131 -0.12 -1.92 23.43
N TYR A 132 -0.40 -2.07 22.14
CA TYR A 132 -0.16 -3.30 21.40
C TYR A 132 1.01 -3.20 20.43
N GLU A 133 1.77 -2.10 20.46
CA GLU A 133 2.99 -1.90 19.67
C GLU A 133 2.83 -2.27 18.19
N THR A 134 1.64 -2.01 17.64
CA THR A 134 1.27 -2.37 16.28
C THR A 134 0.72 -1.13 15.59
N THR A 135 1.10 -0.91 14.33
CA THR A 135 0.65 0.28 13.58
C THR A 135 -0.02 -0.14 12.28
N VAL A 136 -1.19 0.42 12.05
CA VAL A 136 -1.88 0.46 10.76
C VAL A 136 -1.86 1.89 10.25
N VAL A 137 -2.14 2.10 8.96
CA VAL A 137 -2.31 3.47 8.46
C VAL A 137 -3.77 3.87 8.64
N PRO A 138 -4.09 4.91 9.43
CA PRO A 138 -5.46 5.36 9.63
C PRO A 138 -6.13 5.73 8.30
N GLY A 139 -7.42 5.43 8.20
CA GLY A 139 -8.23 5.77 7.03
C GLY A 139 -8.50 7.27 6.90
N SER A 140 -8.26 8.06 7.95
CA SER A 140 -8.35 9.52 7.93
C SER A 140 -7.40 10.16 6.91
N PHE A 141 -6.26 9.53 6.60
CA PHE A 141 -5.38 9.94 5.48
C PHE A 141 -5.97 9.70 4.09
N PHE A 142 -7.11 9.02 4.01
CA PHE A 142 -7.86 8.70 2.78
C PHE A 142 -9.31 9.21 2.85
N GLU A 143 -9.61 10.16 3.74
CA GLU A 143 -10.97 10.69 3.96
C GLU A 143 -12.01 9.61 4.35
N MET A 144 -11.52 8.49 4.92
CA MET A 144 -12.35 7.38 5.37
C MET A 144 -12.00 7.03 6.83
N PRO A 145 -12.33 7.88 7.83
CA PRO A 145 -11.84 7.76 9.21
C PRO A 145 -12.09 6.41 9.89
N ARG A 146 -13.12 5.67 9.45
CA ARG A 146 -13.49 4.36 9.99
C ARG A 146 -12.75 3.17 9.37
N HIS A 147 -11.93 3.43 8.37
CA HIS A 147 -11.10 2.42 7.73
C HIS A 147 -9.66 2.51 8.23
N PHE A 148 -8.88 1.50 7.88
CA PHE A 148 -7.44 1.52 8.05
C PHE A 148 -6.78 0.63 7.02
N ARG A 149 -5.52 0.91 6.68
CA ARG A 149 -4.77 0.13 5.69
C ARG A 149 -3.83 -0.85 6.38
N ILE A 150 -3.98 -2.12 6.05
CA ILE A 150 -3.03 -3.19 6.42
C ILE A 150 -2.16 -3.49 5.21
N GLY A 151 -0.84 -3.50 5.40
CA GLY A 151 0.11 -3.98 4.39
C GLY A 151 0.40 -5.46 4.58
N ILE A 152 0.28 -6.23 3.51
CA ILE A 152 0.56 -7.69 3.50
C ILE A 152 1.79 -8.06 2.66
N GLY A 153 2.60 -7.07 2.27
CA GLY A 153 3.83 -7.29 1.50
C GLY A 153 5.08 -7.54 2.35
N GLY A 154 4.95 -7.60 3.68
CA GLY A 154 6.05 -7.85 4.61
C GLY A 154 6.25 -9.33 4.94
N ASP A 155 7.19 -9.61 5.83
CA ASP A 155 7.43 -10.96 6.37
C ASP A 155 6.17 -11.57 7.03
N THR A 156 5.96 -12.87 6.82
CA THR A 156 4.75 -13.57 7.28
C THR A 156 4.65 -13.67 8.80
N ALA A 157 5.76 -13.86 9.51
CA ALA A 157 5.75 -13.93 10.98
C ALA A 157 5.40 -12.55 11.57
N THR A 158 5.97 -11.49 10.99
CA THR A 158 5.63 -10.11 11.36
C THR A 158 4.15 -9.81 11.13
N LEU A 159 3.60 -10.19 9.97
CA LEU A 159 2.18 -10.01 9.67
C LEU A 159 1.30 -10.76 10.68
N ARG A 160 1.61 -12.02 10.97
CA ARG A 160 0.87 -12.84 11.92
C ARG A 160 0.83 -12.20 13.31
N GLY A 161 1.99 -11.81 13.85
CA GLY A 161 2.05 -11.15 15.15
C GLY A 161 1.31 -9.82 15.18
N GLY A 162 1.37 -9.05 14.08
CA GLY A 162 0.59 -7.82 13.93
C GLY A 162 -0.93 -8.06 13.94
N LEU A 163 -1.40 -9.11 13.26
CA LEU A 163 -2.83 -9.47 13.21
C LEU A 163 -3.33 -10.02 14.55
N GLU A 164 -2.52 -10.80 15.26
CA GLU A 164 -2.84 -11.27 16.63
C GLU A 164 -3.04 -10.08 17.58
N ARG A 165 -2.10 -9.13 17.56
CA ARG A 165 -2.18 -7.91 18.37
C ARG A 165 -3.34 -7.00 17.95
N LEU A 166 -3.63 -6.91 16.64
CA LEU A 166 -4.80 -6.22 16.12
C LEU A 166 -6.10 -6.83 16.64
N GLY A 167 -6.23 -8.16 16.62
CA GLY A 167 -7.38 -8.88 17.19
C GLY A 167 -7.56 -8.59 18.68
N ALA A 168 -6.48 -8.69 19.46
CA ALA A 168 -6.52 -8.41 20.90
C ALA A 168 -6.87 -6.93 21.20
N ALA A 169 -6.44 -6.00 20.37
CA ALA A 169 -6.79 -4.59 20.48
C ALA A 169 -8.28 -4.35 20.18
N LEU A 170 -8.82 -4.99 19.13
CA LEU A 170 -10.23 -4.93 18.79
C LEU A 170 -11.10 -5.49 19.93
N ASP A 171 -10.71 -6.61 20.52
CA ASP A 171 -11.44 -7.22 21.65
C ASP A 171 -11.45 -6.30 22.89
N ALA A 172 -10.30 -5.68 23.20
CA ALA A 172 -10.21 -4.73 24.30
C ALA A 172 -10.98 -3.44 24.02
N PHE A 173 -11.02 -2.99 22.77
CA PHE A 173 -11.77 -1.81 22.35
C PHE A 173 -13.28 -2.05 22.49
N ALA A 174 -13.77 -3.23 22.11
CA ALA A 174 -15.16 -3.63 22.26
C ALA A 174 -15.59 -3.78 23.75
N LYS A 175 -14.76 -4.39 24.60
CA LYS A 175 -15.09 -4.56 26.05
C LYS A 175 -15.25 -3.23 26.80
N ARG A 176 -14.62 -2.15 26.35
CA ARG A 176 -14.76 -0.83 26.98
C ARG A 176 -16.14 -0.21 26.79
N GLU A 177 -16.97 -0.77 25.89
CA GLU A 177 -18.34 -0.32 25.62
C GLU A 177 -19.38 -0.84 26.62
N SER A 178 -19.02 -1.84 27.44
CA SER A 178 -19.93 -2.50 28.38
C SER A 178 -19.99 -1.85 29.77
N VAL A 179 -19.39 -0.67 29.95
CA VAL A 179 -19.34 0.08 31.22
C VAL A 179 -19.84 1.50 30.99
#